data_AF-A0A1J3GU97-F1
#
_entry.id   AF-A0A1J3GU97-F1
#
_cell.length_a   1.000
_cell.length_b   1.000
_cell.length_c   1.000
_cell.angle_alpha   90.00
_cell.angle_beta   90.00
_cell.angle_gamma   90.00
#
_symmetry.space_group_name_H-M   'P 1'
#
loop_
_entity.id
_entity.type
_entity.pdbx_description
1 polymer ?
#
loop_
_entity_poly.entity_id
_entity_poly.type
_entity_poly.pdbx_seq_one_letter_code
_entity_poly.pdbx_strand_id
1 'polypeptide(L)' 'PMGLAHHVSRAIEKGTFKDMLDPVVTDWPVEEAITFAKLCLQCAELRKKDRPDLGKDIVPELLRLRSLGMDNNESGQK' A
#
# COMPACT_ATOMS: atom_id res chain seq x y z
N PRO A 1 4.22 17.95 15.85
CA PRO A 1 3.27 17.07 15.13
C PRO A 1 4.01 15.97 14.37
N MET A 2 3.60 14.69 14.51
CA MET A 2 4.18 13.60 13.72
C MET A 2 3.51 13.53 12.34
N GLY A 3 4.28 13.15 11.31
CA GLY A 3 3.80 13.10 9.93
C GLY A 3 2.92 11.87 9.64
N LEU A 4 2.19 11.91 8.52
CA LEU A 4 1.29 10.83 8.09
C LEU A 4 2.01 9.47 7.99
N ALA A 5 3.24 9.43 7.48
CA ALA A 5 4.04 8.21 7.39
C ALA A 5 4.22 7.52 8.76
N HIS A 6 4.39 8.30 9.83
CA HIS A 6 4.50 7.74 11.18
C HIS A 6 3.19 7.12 11.67
N HIS A 7 2.05 7.76 11.39
CA HIS A 7 0.74 7.21 11.74
C HIS A 7 0.46 5.91 11.00
N VAL A 8 0.77 5.86 9.70
CA VAL A 8 0.60 4.66 8.87
C VAL A 8 1.49 3.52 9.39
N SER A 9 2.77 3.78 9.65
CA SER A 9 3.69 2.76 10.19
C SER A 9 3.17 2.18 11.51
N ARG A 10 2.78 3.05 12.46
CA ARG A 10 2.23 2.63 13.75
C ARG A 10 0.93 1.83 13.61
N ALA A 11 0.04 2.20 12.67
CA ALA A 11 -1.20 1.48 12.46
C ALA A 11 -0.96 0.07 11.90
N ILE A 12 0.04 -0.09 11.04
CA ILE A 12 0.47 -1.40 10.54
C ILE A 12 1.03 -2.24 11.70
N GLU A 13 1.92 -1.68 12.53
CA GLU A 13 2.50 -2.36 13.70
C GLU A 13 1.45 -2.81 14.72
N LYS A 14 0.40 -1.99 14.92
CA LYS A 14 -0.69 -2.27 15.86
C LYS A 14 -1.80 -3.15 15.27
N GLY A 15 -1.76 -3.45 13.97
CA GLY A 15 -2.85 -4.17 13.28
C GLY A 15 -4.13 -3.35 13.10
N THR A 16 -4.08 -2.02 13.28
CA THR A 16 -5.23 -1.11 13.15
C THR A 16 -5.22 -0.36 11.81
N PHE A 17 -4.50 -0.87 10.81
CA PHE A 17 -4.39 -0.22 9.50
C PHE A 17 -5.74 -0.08 8.78
N LYS A 18 -6.66 -1.04 8.98
CA LYS A 18 -8.01 -1.00 8.41
C LYS A 18 -8.78 0.28 8.76
N ASP A 19 -8.56 0.82 9.95
CA ASP A 19 -9.25 2.01 10.44
C ASP A 19 -8.73 3.31 9.77
N MET A 20 -7.59 3.24 9.08
CA MET A 20 -7.03 4.35 8.30
C MET A 20 -7.46 4.35 6.84
N LEU A 21 -8.05 3.25 6.37
CA LEU A 21 -8.51 3.14 4.99
C LEU A 21 -9.76 3.99 4.77
N ASP A 22 -10.04 4.31 3.50
CA ASP A 22 -11.23 5.06 3.14
C ASP A 22 -12.49 4.29 3.59
N PRO A 23 -13.31 4.84 4.49
CA PRO A 23 -14.49 4.16 5.01
C PRO A 23 -15.60 3.96 3.97
N VAL A 24 -15.55 4.67 2.82
CA VAL A 24 -16.54 4.55 1.75
C VAL A 24 -16.37 3.24 0.96
N VAL A 25 -15.17 2.68 0.95
CA VAL A 25 -14.86 1.43 0.25
C VAL A 25 -15.08 0.25 1.20
N THR A 26 -16.02 -0.63 0.86
CA THR A 26 -16.51 -1.68 1.76
C THR A 26 -15.71 -2.98 1.71
N ASP A 27 -14.99 -3.22 0.63
CA ASP A 27 -14.36 -4.49 0.25
C ASP A 27 -12.85 -4.32 0.04
N TRP A 28 -12.20 -3.57 0.93
CA TRP A 28 -10.76 -3.35 0.86
C TRP A 28 -9.98 -4.68 0.85
N PRO A 29 -9.07 -4.89 -0.13
CA PRO A 29 -8.06 -5.94 -0.07
C PRO A 29 -7.00 -5.53 0.97
N VAL A 30 -7.30 -5.77 2.25
CA VAL A 30 -6.51 -5.23 3.38
C VAL A 30 -5.06 -5.71 3.34
N GLU A 31 -4.79 -6.94 2.94
CA GLU A 31 -3.43 -7.50 2.90
C GLU A 31 -2.57 -6.83 1.82
N GLU A 32 -3.13 -6.63 0.64
CA GLU A 32 -2.48 -5.97 -0.48
C GLU A 32 -2.35 -4.46 -0.22
N ALA A 33 -3.33 -3.85 0.42
CA ALA A 33 -3.26 -2.47 0.88
C ALA A 33 -2.14 -2.27 1.92
N ILE A 34 -1.96 -3.20 2.86
CA ILE A 34 -0.83 -3.18 3.81
C ILE A 34 0.50 -3.33 3.07
N THR A 35 0.58 -4.24 2.10
CA THR A 35 1.79 -4.46 1.31
C THR A 35 2.17 -3.19 0.53
N PHE A 36 1.18 -2.54 -0.09
CA PHE A 36 1.35 -1.28 -0.77
C PHE A 36 1.74 -0.14 0.19
N ALA A 37 1.14 -0.08 1.37
CA ALA A 37 1.47 0.92 2.38
C ALA A 37 2.93 0.79 2.86
N LYS A 38 3.43 -0.44 3.06
CA LYS A 38 4.84 -0.69 3.39
C LYS A 38 5.78 -0.17 2.30
N LEU A 39 5.46 -0.41 1.04
CA LEU A 39 6.21 0.13 -0.10
C LEU A 39 6.22 1.67 -0.08
N CYS A 40 5.06 2.29 0.13
CA CYS A 40 4.91 3.74 0.22
C CYS A 40 5.70 4.36 1.38
N LEU A 41 5.80 3.65 2.52
CA LEU A 41 6.62 4.09 3.65
C LEU A 41 8.10 4.14 3.27
N GLN A 42 8.61 3.12 2.57
CA GLN A 42 9.98 3.11 2.07
C GLN A 42 10.24 4.24 1.06
N CYS A 43 9.27 4.53 0.19
CA CYS A 43 9.35 5.68 -0.72
C CYS A 43 9.41 7.03 0.03
N ALA A 44 8.73 7.13 1.17
CA ALA A 44 8.62 8.34 1.98
C ALA A 44 9.82 8.57 2.93
N GLU A 45 10.83 7.68 2.91
CA GLU A 45 12.01 7.82 3.75
C GLU A 45 12.72 9.16 3.54
N LEU A 46 13.16 9.77 4.63
CA LEU A 46 13.80 11.10 4.59
C LEU A 46 15.13 11.07 3.82
N ARG A 47 15.83 9.94 3.89
CA ARG A 47 17.14 9.77 3.28
C ARG A 47 16.99 9.10 1.92
N LYS A 48 17.54 9.74 0.89
CA LYS A 48 17.50 9.24 -0.50
C LYS A 48 17.97 7.79 -0.62
N LYS A 49 19.01 7.40 0.13
CA LYS A 49 19.59 6.05 0.05
C LYS A 49 18.73 4.95 0.69
N ASP A 50 17.79 5.33 1.55
CA ASP A 50 16.87 4.39 2.20
C ASP A 50 15.60 4.21 1.34
N ARG A 51 15.44 5.02 0.28
CA ARG A 51 14.37 4.87 -0.71
C ARG A 51 14.72 3.79 -1.73
N PRO A 52 13.74 2.96 -2.12
CA PRO A 52 13.91 1.90 -3.12
C PRO A 52 14.11 2.47 -4.52
N ASP A 53 14.66 1.66 -5.42
CA ASP A 53 14.83 2.02 -6.82
C ASP A 53 13.48 1.99 -7.55
N LEU A 54 13.18 3.07 -8.27
CA LEU A 54 11.89 3.20 -8.96
C LEU A 54 11.70 2.10 -10.02
N GLY A 55 12.73 1.82 -10.82
CA GLY A 55 12.61 0.88 -11.93
C GLY A 55 12.69 -0.58 -11.49
N LYS A 56 13.55 -0.87 -10.50
CA LYS A 56 13.84 -2.24 -10.08
C LYS A 56 12.92 -2.74 -8.96
N ASP A 57 12.53 -1.87 -8.04
CA ASP A 57 11.81 -2.27 -6.83
C ASP A 57 10.35 -1.81 -6.88
N ILE A 58 10.09 -0.56 -7.25
CA ILE A 58 8.74 0.01 -7.20
C ILE A 58 7.87 -0.46 -8.37
N VAL A 59 8.37 -0.31 -9.60
CA VAL A 59 7.58 -0.63 -10.80
C VAL A 59 7.08 -2.08 -10.80
N PRO A 60 7.88 -3.12 -10.50
CA PRO A 60 7.39 -4.50 -10.46
C PRO A 60 6.24 -4.72 -9.47
N GLU A 61 6.31 -4.12 -8.28
CA GLU A 61 5.26 -4.27 -7.27
C GLU A 61 3.97 -3.53 -7.68
N LEU A 62 4.09 -2.35 -8.28
CA LEU A 62 2.94 -1.64 -8.84
C LEU A 62 2.29 -2.41 -9.99
N LEU A 63 3.06 -3.10 -10.83
CA LEU A 63 2.54 -3.94 -11.90
C LEU A 63 1.78 -5.15 -11.34
N ARG A 64 2.28 -5.76 -10.26
CA ARG A 64 1.60 -6.85 -9.53
C ARG A 64 0.26 -6.38 -8.96
N LEU A 65 0.23 -5.23 -8.29
CA LEU A 65 -0.99 -4.64 -7.73
C LEU A 65 -1.99 -4.24 -8.82
N ARG A 66 -1.50 -3.77 -9.98
CA ARG A 66 -2.34 -3.50 -11.15
C ARG A 66 -3.01 -4.77 -11.65
N SER A 67 -2.27 -5.88 -11.77
CA SER A 67 -2.84 -7.17 -12.18
C SER A 67 -3.94 -7.63 -11.24
N LEU A 68 -3.75 -7.51 -9.93
CA LEU A 68 -4.80 -7.81 -8.93
C LEU A 68 -6.09 -7.03 -9.19
N GLY A 69 -5.98 -5.73 -9.50
CA GLY A 69 -7.15 -4.90 -9.82
C GLY A 69 -7.82 -5.26 -11.16
N MET A 70 -7.08 -5.86 -12.09
CA MET A 70 -7.61 -6.34 -13.38
C MET A 70 -8.31 -7.70 -13.21
N ASP A 71 -7.70 -8.64 -12.49
CA ASP A 71 -8.24 -9.98 -12.24
C ASP A 71 -9.59 -9.91 -11.48
N ASN A 72 -9.71 -8.99 -10.51
CA ASN A 72 -10.96 -8.76 -9.79
C ASN A 72 -12.10 -8.27 -10.71
N ASN A 73 -11.79 -7.49 -11.75
CA ASN A 73 -12.78 -7.01 -12.72
C ASN A 73 -13.29 -8.12 -13.67
N GLU A 74 -12.52 -9.20 -13.88
CA GLU A 74 -12.93 -10.33 -14.73
C GLU A 74 -13.85 -11.32 -13.99
N SER A 75 -13.80 -11.34 -12.65
CA SER A 75 -14.70 -12.17 -11.82
C SER A 75 -16.09 -11.55 -11.60
N GLY A 76 -16.26 -10.25 -11.85
CA GLY A 76 -17.53 -9.51 -11.71
C GLY A 76 -18.44 -9.54 -12.95
N GLN A 77 -18.10 -10.29 -13.99
CA GLN A 77 -18.81 -10.30 -15.27
C GLN A 77 -19.45 -11.65 -15.64
N LYS A 78 -19.75 -12.50 -14.66
CA LYS A 78 -20.50 -13.76 -14.89
C LYS A 78 -21.82 -13.82 -14.12
#